data_AF-A0AAW5ZQF7-F1
#
_entry.id   AF-A0AAW5ZQF7-F1
#
_cell.length_a   1.000
_cell.length_b   1.000
_cell.length_c   1.000
_cell.angle_alpha   90.00
_cell.angle_beta   90.00
_cell.angle_gamma   90.00
#
_symmetry.space_group_name_H-M   'P 1'
#
loop_
_entity.id
_entity.type
_entity.pdbx_description
1 polymer ?
#
loop_
_entity_poly.entity_id
_entity_poly.type
_entity_poly.pdbx_seq_one_letter_code
_entity_poly.pdbx_strand_id
1 'polypeptide(L)'
;MPTDTPPPPWVIFPFIKPDELAMHVRQGIAEPWFDQVWRPYWASLTATQRAGYLDAWQASPEWREAITFVFEAFSDLDIEQDAKESEEYLRDYRKRQQEKKRSLLRRLFRR
;
A
#
# COMPACT_ATOMS: atom_id res chain seq x y z
N MET A 1 20.80 -19.48 10.79
CA MET A 1 19.74 -18.45 10.71
C MET A 1 20.23 -17.24 11.46
N PRO A 2 20.11 -16.01 10.91
CA PRO A 2 20.39 -14.80 11.67
C PRO A 2 19.49 -14.77 12.91
N THR A 3 20.04 -14.47 14.08
CA THR A 3 19.31 -14.47 15.37
C THR A 3 18.30 -13.33 15.50
N ASP A 4 18.32 -12.34 14.61
CA ASP A 4 17.43 -11.17 14.58
C ASP A 4 16.30 -11.26 13.54
N THR A 5 16.10 -12.43 12.95
CA THR A 5 15.03 -12.64 11.96
C THR A 5 13.72 -12.97 12.68
N PRO A 6 12.68 -12.10 12.62
CA PRO A 6 11.40 -12.43 13.22
C PRO A 6 10.79 -13.65 12.49
N PRO A 7 10.10 -14.53 13.23
CA PRO A 7 9.41 -15.67 12.63
C PRO A 7 8.27 -15.21 11.68
N PRO A 8 7.92 -16.01 10.68
CA PRO A 8 6.89 -15.63 9.71
C PRO A 8 5.49 -15.66 10.32
N PRO A 9 4.52 -14.99 9.68
CA PRO A 9 3.17 -14.86 10.19
C PRO A 9 2.48 -16.20 10.48
N TRP A 10 2.65 -17.22 9.63
CA TRP A 10 2.06 -18.55 9.82
C TRP A 10 2.68 -19.36 10.95
N VAL A 11 3.85 -18.96 11.45
CA VAL A 11 4.47 -19.58 12.62
C VAL A 11 3.95 -18.95 13.92
N ILE A 12 3.81 -17.62 13.94
CA ILE A 12 3.26 -16.90 15.11
C ILE A 12 1.75 -17.08 15.23
N PHE A 13 1.05 -17.07 14.10
CA PHE A 13 -0.41 -17.17 14.02
C PHE A 13 -0.79 -18.37 13.14
N PRO A 14 -0.66 -19.61 13.65
CA PRO A 14 -0.92 -20.82 12.85
C PRO A 14 -2.38 -21.00 12.44
N PHE A 15 -3.30 -20.23 13.02
CA PHE A 15 -4.71 -20.24 12.69
C PHE A 15 -5.07 -19.33 11.50
N ILE A 16 -4.17 -18.42 11.11
CA ILE A 16 -4.39 -17.53 9.97
C ILE A 16 -4.06 -18.29 8.69
N LYS A 17 -4.96 -18.26 7.72
CA LYS A 17 -4.70 -18.78 6.38
C LYS A 17 -4.12 -17.70 5.45
N PRO A 18 -3.42 -18.08 4.36
CA PRO A 18 -2.88 -17.12 3.41
C PRO A 18 -3.91 -16.12 2.87
N ASP A 19 -5.12 -16.60 2.56
CA ASP A 19 -6.23 -15.78 2.04
C ASP A 19 -6.81 -14.81 3.07
N GLU A 20 -6.66 -15.10 4.36
CA GLU A 20 -7.14 -14.26 5.46
C GLU A 20 -6.09 -13.24 5.92
N LEU A 21 -4.85 -13.34 5.43
CA LEU A 21 -3.72 -12.51 5.85
C LEU A 21 -4.04 -11.02 5.77
N ALA A 22 -4.63 -10.57 4.66
CA ALA A 22 -4.95 -9.16 4.42
C ALA A 22 -5.91 -8.58 5.49
N MET A 23 -6.83 -9.39 6.01
CA MET A 23 -7.78 -9.00 7.05
C MET A 23 -7.08 -8.87 8.40
N HIS A 24 -6.25 -9.84 8.77
CA HIS A 24 -5.58 -9.88 10.08
C HIS A 24 -4.41 -8.90 10.21
N VAL A 25 -3.82 -8.48 9.09
CA VAL A 25 -2.76 -7.48 9.07
C VAL A 25 -3.25 -6.08 9.45
N ARG A 26 -4.56 -5.81 9.36
CA ARG A 26 -5.14 -4.48 9.63
C ARG A 26 -6.12 -4.46 10.80
N GLN A 27 -6.46 -5.62 11.37
CA GLN A 27 -7.49 -5.72 12.41
C GLN A 27 -7.20 -6.88 13.37
N GLY A 28 -7.44 -6.61 14.66
CA GLY A 28 -7.50 -7.63 15.71
C GLY A 28 -6.19 -7.87 16.45
N ILE A 29 -6.05 -9.04 17.07
CA ILE A 29 -4.95 -9.34 18.00
C ILE A 29 -3.58 -9.43 17.29
N ALA A 30 -3.58 -9.70 15.98
CA ALA A 30 -2.35 -9.83 15.20
C ALA A 30 -1.79 -8.47 14.70
N GLU A 31 -2.64 -7.46 14.59
CA GLU A 31 -2.30 -6.13 14.05
C GLU A 31 -1.08 -5.50 14.74
N PRO A 32 -0.97 -5.45 16.09
CA PRO A 32 0.19 -4.83 16.74
C PRO A 32 1.51 -5.52 16.40
N TRP A 33 1.51 -6.84 16.26
CA TRP A 33 2.73 -7.59 15.89
C TRP A 33 3.11 -7.31 14.44
N PHE A 34 2.13 -7.27 13.53
CA PHE A 34 2.39 -6.94 12.14
C PHE A 34 2.97 -5.54 11.99
N ASP A 35 2.41 -4.55 12.69
CA ASP A 35 2.83 -3.16 12.58
C ASP A 35 4.17 -2.88 13.25
N GLN A 36 4.44 -3.49 14.42
CA GLN A 36 5.64 -3.19 15.20
C GLN A 36 6.85 -4.08 14.84
N VAL A 37 6.61 -5.31 14.38
CA VAL A 37 7.68 -6.30 14.16
C VAL A 37 7.80 -6.63 12.67
N TRP A 38 6.71 -7.08 12.05
CA TRP A 38 6.77 -7.65 10.72
C TRP A 38 7.01 -6.61 9.62
N ARG A 39 6.18 -5.55 9.56
CA ARG A 39 6.28 -4.49 8.55
C ARG A 39 7.65 -3.80 8.50
N PRO A 40 8.22 -3.30 9.63
CA PRO A 40 9.52 -2.63 9.57
C PRO A 40 10.63 -3.58 9.14
N TYR A 41 10.59 -4.84 9.59
CA TYR A 41 11.52 -5.87 9.13
C TYR A 41 11.37 -6.11 7.62
N TRP A 42 10.16 -6.41 7.14
CA TRP A 42 9.91 -6.73 5.73
C TRP A 42 10.28 -5.57 4.78
N ALA A 43 9.98 -4.34 5.18
CA ALA A 43 10.35 -3.13 4.45
C ALA A 43 11.86 -2.92 4.37
N SER A 44 12.62 -3.33 5.39
CA SER A 44 14.09 -3.21 5.40
C SER A 44 14.80 -4.19 4.46
N LEU A 45 14.12 -5.26 4.01
CA LEU A 45 14.70 -6.27 3.14
C LEU A 45 14.63 -5.88 1.66
N THR A 46 15.70 -6.18 0.93
CA THR A 46 15.72 -6.19 -0.54
C THR A 46 14.93 -7.38 -1.12
N ALA A 47 14.54 -7.31 -2.39
CA ALA A 47 13.82 -8.39 -3.06
C ALA A 47 14.54 -9.76 -2.96
N THR A 48 15.87 -9.79 -3.11
CA THR A 48 16.67 -11.01 -2.96
C THR A 48 16.66 -11.55 -1.53
N GLN A 49 16.71 -10.66 -0.53
CA GLN A 49 16.64 -11.07 0.88
C GLN A 49 15.24 -11.58 1.27
N ARG A 50 14.18 -10.99 0.72
CA ARG A 50 12.80 -11.46 0.89
C ARG A 50 12.62 -12.85 0.30
N ALA A 51 13.10 -13.09 -0.92
CA ALA A 51 13.07 -14.41 -1.55
C ALA A 51 13.83 -15.45 -0.70
N GLY A 52 15.07 -15.12 -0.28
CA GLY A 52 15.86 -15.99 0.58
C GLY A 52 15.21 -16.29 1.93
N TYR A 53 14.52 -15.31 2.53
CA TYR A 53 13.74 -15.51 3.74
C TYR A 53 12.58 -16.50 3.52
N LEU A 54 11.79 -16.32 2.45
CA LEU A 54 10.67 -17.20 2.12
C LEU A 54 11.13 -18.63 1.80
N ASP A 55 12.27 -18.78 1.11
CA ASP A 55 12.88 -20.09 0.85
C ASP A 55 13.38 -20.75 2.13
N ALA A 56 14.06 -20.00 3.01
CA ALA A 56 14.59 -20.53 4.27
C ALA A 56 13.48 -21.05 5.21
N TRP A 57 12.31 -20.42 5.18
CA TRP A 57 11.13 -20.84 5.94
C TRP A 57 10.23 -21.83 5.19
N GLN A 58 10.63 -22.28 3.99
CA GLN A 58 9.85 -23.19 3.15
C GLN A 58 8.41 -22.69 2.95
N ALA A 59 8.26 -21.39 2.69
CA ALA A 59 6.95 -20.78 2.48
C ALA A 59 6.26 -21.42 1.28
N SER A 60 5.01 -21.86 1.49
CA SER A 60 4.18 -22.42 0.42
C SER A 60 3.87 -21.34 -0.63
N PRO A 61 3.54 -21.72 -1.88
CA PRO A 61 3.21 -20.76 -2.94
C PRO A 61 2.12 -19.77 -2.53
N GLU A 62 1.09 -20.23 -1.82
CA GLU A 62 -0.03 -19.43 -1.35
C GLU A 62 0.41 -18.35 -0.36
N TRP A 63 1.35 -18.68 0.54
CA TRP A 63 1.92 -17.71 1.48
C TRP A 63 2.82 -16.67 0.80
N ARG A 64 3.56 -17.08 -0.24
CA ARG A 64 4.36 -16.14 -1.04
C ARG A 64 3.46 -15.14 -1.74
N GLU A 65 2.41 -15.63 -2.40
CA GLU A 65 1.42 -14.78 -3.07
C GLU A 65 0.71 -13.84 -2.09
N ALA A 66 0.27 -14.36 -0.95
CA ALA A 66 -0.39 -13.55 0.07
C ALA A 66 0.51 -12.43 0.60
N ILE A 67 1.79 -12.73 0.89
CA ILE A 67 2.75 -11.72 1.35
C ILE A 67 3.02 -10.67 0.28
N THR A 68 3.27 -11.08 -0.97
CA THR A 68 3.48 -10.14 -2.08
C THR A 68 2.24 -9.27 -2.31
N PHE A 69 1.05 -9.86 -2.27
CA PHE A 69 -0.20 -9.12 -2.41
C PHE A 69 -0.40 -8.09 -1.28
N VAL A 70 -0.15 -8.47 -0.03
CA VAL A 70 -0.43 -7.60 1.13
C VAL A 70 0.65 -6.53 1.32
N PHE A 71 1.92 -6.87 1.10
CA PHE A 71 3.05 -6.01 1.47
C PHE A 71 3.82 -5.43 0.28
N GLU A 72 3.69 -5.97 -0.93
CA GLU A 72 4.42 -5.49 -2.12
C GLU A 72 3.51 -4.81 -3.14
N ALA A 73 2.26 -5.27 -3.31
CA ALA A 73 1.36 -4.74 -4.35
C ALA A 73 0.99 -3.25 -4.20
N PHE A 74 1.22 -2.66 -3.02
CA PHE A 74 1.01 -1.22 -2.78
C PHE A 74 2.31 -0.42 -2.65
N SER A 75 3.48 -1.08 -2.76
CA SER A 75 4.78 -0.40 -2.71
C SER A 75 5.03 0.47 -3.95
N ASP A 76 4.46 0.08 -5.09
CA ASP A 76 4.60 0.77 -6.39
C ASP A 76 3.54 1.86 -6.63
N LEU A 77 2.60 2.06 -5.71
CA LEU A 77 1.67 3.20 -5.78
C LEU A 77 2.42 4.45 -5.33
N ASP A 78 2.97 5.18 -6.30
CA ASP A 78 3.56 6.50 -6.10
C ASP A 78 2.46 7.51 -5.71
N ILE A 79 2.15 7.54 -4.42
CA ILE A 79 1.13 8.41 -3.83
C ILE A 79 1.47 9.89 -4.09
N GLU A 80 2.75 10.23 -4.22
CA GLU A 80 3.19 11.61 -4.49
C GLU A 80 2.85 12.04 -5.92
N GLN A 81 3.06 11.15 -6.90
CA GLN A 81 2.68 11.40 -8.29
C GLN A 81 1.16 11.53 -8.44
N ASP A 82 0.38 10.65 -7.81
CA ASP A 82 -1.09 10.70 -7.87
C ASP A 82 -1.66 11.99 -7.23
N ALA A 83 -1.06 12.42 -6.11
CA ALA A 83 -1.40 13.69 -5.46
C ALA A 83 -1.12 14.88 -6.38
N LYS A 84 0.02 14.87 -7.10
CA LYS A 84 0.43 15.94 -8.02
C LYS A 84 -0.49 16.06 -9.24
N GLU A 85 -0.89 14.93 -9.83
CA GLU A 85 -1.82 14.91 -10.97
C GLU A 85 -3.20 15.43 -10.59
N SER A 86 -3.67 15.08 -9.39
CA SER A 86 -4.93 15.58 -8.84
C SER A 86 -4.92 17.11 -8.64
N GLU A 87 -3.82 17.66 -8.12
CA GLU A 87 -3.68 19.12 -7.98
C GLU A 87 -3.71 19.85 -9.33
N GLU A 88 -3.06 19.28 -10.35
CA GLU A 88 -3.05 19.84 -11.70
C GLU A 88 -4.45 19.83 -12.32
N TYR A 89 -5.17 18.71 -12.19
CA TYR A 89 -6.56 18.60 -12.63
C TYR A 89 -7.47 19.65 -11.96
N LEU A 90 -7.33 19.86 -10.65
CA LEU A 90 -8.12 20.84 -9.90
C LEU A 90 -7.81 22.29 -10.33
N ARG A 91 -6.55 22.61 -10.68
CA ARG A 91 -6.18 23.93 -11.19
C ARG A 91 -6.86 24.21 -12.54
N ASP A 92 -6.84 23.26 -13.45
CA ASP A 92 -7.47 23.38 -14.76
C ASP A 92 -9.00 23.42 -14.68
N TYR A 93 -9.58 22.66 -13.77
CA TYR A 93 -11.02 22.73 -13.50
C TYR A 93 -11.42 24.12 -13.00
N ARG A 94 -10.67 24.71 -12.05
CA ARG A 94 -10.95 26.06 -11.52
C ARG A 94 -10.83 27.13 -12.60
N LYS A 95 -9.81 27.07 -13.47
CA LYS A 95 -9.68 28.00 -14.61
C LYS A 95 -10.90 27.96 -15.52
N ARG A 96 -11.31 26.76 -15.96
CA ARG A 96 -12.49 26.57 -16.82
C ARG A 96 -13.78 27.10 -16.17
N GLN A 97 -13.94 26.93 -14.87
CA GLN A 97 -15.09 27.47 -14.12
C GLN A 97 -15.07 29.00 -14.06
N GLN A 98 -13.90 29.61 -13.84
CA GLN A 98 -13.77 31.08 -13.82
C GLN A 98 -14.03 31.70 -15.20
N GLU A 99 -13.56 31.08 -16.28
CA GLU A 99 -13.84 31.55 -17.64
C GLU A 99 -15.31 31.46 -18.01
N LYS A 100 -15.99 30.37 -17.65
CA LYS A 100 -17.45 30.24 -17.80
C LYS A 100 -18.19 31.36 -17.07
N LYS A 101 -17.83 31.64 -15.80
CA LYS A 101 -18.41 32.73 -15.03
C LYS A 101 -18.16 34.11 -15.68
N ARG A 102 -16.94 34.40 -16.14
CA ARG A 102 -16.61 35.66 -16.82
C ARG A 102 -17.35 35.84 -18.14
N SER A 103 -17.51 34.77 -18.92
CA SER A 103 -18.25 34.78 -20.17
C SER A 103 -19.75 35.04 -19.96
N LEU A 104 -20.35 34.41 -18.93
CA LEU A 104 -21.73 34.65 -18.53
C LEU A 104 -21.95 36.10 -18.08
N LEU A 105 -21.05 36.63 -17.24
CA LEU A 105 -21.13 38.04 -16.80
C LEU A 105 -21.01 39.00 -17.99
N ARG A 106 -20.07 38.79 -18.91
CA ARG A 106 -19.95 39.64 -20.13
C ARG A 106 -21.19 39.62 -21.01
N ARG A 107 -21.91 38.48 -21.08
CA ARG A 107 -23.18 38.40 -21.82
C ARG A 107 -24.33 39.10 -21.11
N LEU A 108 -24.34 39.10 -19.77
CA LEU A 108 -25.37 39.77 -18.96
C LEU A 108 -25.22 41.30 -18.94
N PHE A 109 -23.98 41.82 -18.98
CA PHE A 109 -23.69 43.26 -18.93
C PHE A 109 -23.49 43.91 -20.30
N ARG A 110 -23.68 43.17 -21.40
CA ARG A 110 -23.70 43.71 -22.77
C ARG A 110 -25.15 43.82 -23.24
N ARG A 111 -25.88 44.77 -22.65
CA ARG A 111 -27.21 45.19 -23.11
C ARG A 111 -27.29 46.70 -23.02
#